data_AF-A0A2M9P6T7-F1
#
_entry.id   AF-A0A2M9P6T7-F1
#
_cell.length_a   1.000
_cell.length_b   1.000
_cell.length_c   1.000
_cell.angle_alpha   90.00
_cell.angle_beta   90.00
_cell.angle_gamma   90.00
#
_symmetry.space_group_name_H-M   'P 1'
#
loop_
_entity.id
_entity.type
_entity.pdbx_description
1 polymer ?
#
loop_
_entity_poly.entity_id
_entity_poly.type
_entity_poly.pdbx_seq_one_letter_code
_entity_poly.pdbx_strand_id
1 'polypeptide(L)' 'GTFALLAELVRAEQQQRQREGIEAARRRNQHMGRPQKMNGQQMAEARARIEAGEAVRVVARAYTVTPKTLRATLARQKP' A
#
# COMPACT_ATOMS: atom_id res chain seq x y z
N GLY A 1 40.09 -0.27 6.53
CA GLY A 1 40.89 -0.94 5.48
C GLY A 1 40.32 -0.59 4.13
N THR A 2 41.13 -0.60 3.07
CA THR A 2 40.77 -0.20 1.69
C THR A 2 39.46 -0.81 1.17
N PHE A 3 39.19 -2.08 1.50
CA PHE A 3 37.94 -2.76 1.15
C PHE A 3 36.68 -2.15 1.77
N ALA A 4 36.78 -1.56 2.97
CA ALA A 4 35.64 -0.89 3.61
C ALA A 4 35.24 0.39 2.84
N LEU A 5 36.24 1.16 2.40
CA LEU A 5 36.01 2.38 1.59
C LEU A 5 35.38 2.02 0.24
N LEU A 6 35.85 0.96 -0.41
CA LEU A 6 35.26 0.47 -1.66
C LEU A 6 33.80 0.02 -1.47
N ALA A 7 33.50 -0.69 -0.38
CA ALA A 7 32.15 -1.13 -0.06
C ALA A 7 31.19 0.05 0.20
N GLU A 8 31.67 1.15 0.77
CA GLU A 8 30.89 2.38 0.95
C GLU A 8 30.60 3.08 -0.38
N LEU A 9 31.60 3.17 -1.27
CA LEU A 9 31.43 3.76 -2.60
C LEU A 9 30.40 3.00 -3.45
N VAL A 10 30.49 1.66 -3.49
CA VAL A 10 29.53 0.83 -4.26
C VAL A 10 28.12 0.91 -3.66
N ARG A 11 27.98 0.99 -2.34
CA ARG A 11 26.67 1.18 -1.70
C ARG A 11 26.06 2.53 -2.08
N ALA A 12 26.86 3.60 -2.13
CA ALA A 12 26.40 4.91 -2.56
C ALA A 12 25.92 4.88 -4.03
N GLU A 13 26.69 4.25 -4.92
CA GLU A 13 26.32 4.08 -6.33
C GLU A 13 25.02 3.28 -6.49
N GLN A 14 24.88 2.17 -5.76
CA GLN A 14 23.67 1.34 -5.81
C GLN A 14 22.44 2.09 -5.30
N GLN A 15 22.58 2.89 -4.23
CA GLN A 15 21.50 3.74 -3.72
C GLN A 15 21.07 4.79 -4.74
N GLN A 16 22.01 5.40 -5.45
CA GLN A 16 21.70 6.38 -6.48
C GLN A 16 20.89 5.76 -7.61
N ARG A 17 21.34 4.61 -8.14
CA ARG A 17 20.61 3.87 -9.18
C ARG A 17 19.21 3.41 -8.72
N GLN A 18 19.07 3.00 -7.46
CA GLN A 18 17.76 2.64 -6.89
C GLN A 18 16.80 3.84 -6.86
N ARG A 19 17.29 5.03 -6.47
CA ARG A 19 16.47 6.25 -6.47
C ARG A 19 16.01 6.61 -7.88
N GLU A 20 16.91 6.56 -8.85
CA GLU A 20 16.59 6.81 -10.26
C GLU A 20 15.53 5.82 -10.79
N GLY A 21 15.63 4.54 -10.41
CA GLY A 21 14.64 3.51 -10.72
C GLY A 21 13.26 3.78 -10.10
N ILE A 22 13.23 4.17 -8.82
CA ILE A 22 11.99 4.53 -8.12
C ILE A 22 11.34 5.75 -8.78
N GLU A 23 12.12 6.78 -9.12
CA GLU A 23 11.61 7.95 -9.84
C GLU A 23 11.06 7.59 -11.21
N ALA A 24 11.76 6.77 -11.99
CA ALA A 24 11.30 6.34 -13.30
C ALA A 24 9.97 5.58 -13.22
N ALA A 25 9.80 4.69 -12.24
CA ALA A 25 8.57 3.96 -12.03
C ALA A 25 7.45 4.85 -11.44
N ARG A 26 7.79 5.85 -10.63
CA ARG A 26 6.84 6.91 -10.19
C ARG A 26 6.35 7.74 -11.38
N ARG A 27 7.22 8.12 -12.32
CA ARG A 27 6.85 8.80 -13.58
C ARG A 27 5.90 7.97 -14.43
N ARG A 28 6.00 6.63 -14.37
CA ARG A 28 5.10 5.70 -15.05
C ARG A 28 3.79 5.43 -14.29
N ASN A 29 3.53 6.14 -13.18
CA ASN A 29 2.40 5.89 -12.27
C ASN A 29 2.29 4.42 -11.83
N GLN A 30 3.43 3.72 -11.69
CA GLN A 30 3.44 2.35 -11.23
C GLN A 30 3.09 2.29 -9.74
N HIS A 31 2.23 1.34 -9.36
CA HIS A 31 1.87 1.14 -7.95
C HIS A 31 3.09 0.70 -7.15
N MET A 32 3.52 1.55 -6.23
CA MET A 32 4.68 1.30 -5.37
C MET A 32 4.24 0.78 -4.00
N GLY A 33 4.76 -0.37 -3.59
CA GLY A 33 4.52 -0.97 -2.28
C GLY A 33 3.45 -2.06 -2.29
N ARG A 34 2.91 -2.37 -1.11
CA ARG A 34 1.98 -3.49 -0.93
C ARG A 34 0.67 -3.23 -1.69
N PRO A 35 0.16 -4.20 -2.48
CA PRO A 35 -1.17 -4.10 -3.06
C PRO A 35 -2.26 -3.92 -2.00
N GLN A 36 -3.33 -3.21 -2.35
CA GLN A 36 -4.48 -3.11 -1.46
C GLN A 36 -5.12 -4.48 -1.27
N LYS A 37 -5.64 -4.73 -0.05
CA LYS A 37 -6.29 -5.99 0.31
C LYS A 37 -7.73 -6.09 -0.19
N MET A 38 -8.31 -4.98 -0.62
CA MET A 38 -9.67 -4.90 -1.13
C MET A 38 -9.66 -4.14 -2.46
N ASN A 39 -10.54 -4.54 -3.38
CA ASN A 39 -10.80 -3.81 -4.62
C ASN A 39 -11.79 -2.66 -4.37
N GLY A 40 -11.81 -1.66 -5.25
CA GLY A 40 -12.72 -0.50 -5.16
C GLY A 40 -14.20 -0.89 -5.09
N GLN A 41 -14.62 -1.94 -5.81
CA GLN A 41 -15.99 -2.47 -5.74
C GLN A 41 -16.33 -3.04 -4.35
N GLN A 42 -15.42 -3.83 -3.77
CA GLN A 42 -15.58 -4.39 -2.42
C GLN A 42 -15.64 -3.29 -1.36
N MET A 43 -14.91 -2.19 -1.59
CA MET A 43 -14.93 -1.04 -0.68
C MET A 43 -16.25 -0.26 -0.78
N ALA A 44 -16.79 -0.07 -1.98
CA ALA A 44 -18.10 0.54 -2.17
C ALA A 44 -19.22 -0.31 -1.54
N GLU A 45 -19.20 -1.62 -1.76
CA GLU A 45 -20.16 -2.54 -1.16
C GLU A 45 -20.04 -2.57 0.38
N ALA A 46 -18.80 -2.64 0.90
CA ALA A 46 -18.59 -2.60 2.34
C ALA A 46 -19.08 -1.30 2.99
N ARG A 47 -18.98 -0.17 2.29
CA ARG A 47 -19.53 1.11 2.76
C ARG A 47 -21.06 1.07 2.79
N ALA A 48 -21.70 0.61 1.72
CA ALA A 48 -23.16 0.47 1.67
C ALA A 48 -23.70 -0.42 2.79
N ARG A 49 -23.02 -1.55 3.11
CA ARG A 49 -23.40 -2.43 4.22
C ARG A 49 -23.28 -1.75 5.59
N ILE A 50 -22.23 -0.96 5.80
CA ILE A 50 -22.05 -0.19 7.05
C ILE A 50 -23.13 0.89 7.17
N GLU A 51 -23.47 1.58 6.07
CA GLU A 51 -24.53 2.58 6.02
C GLU A 51 -25.92 1.97 6.24
N ALA A 52 -26.14 0.74 5.80
CA ALA A 52 -27.34 -0.05 6.09
C ALA A 52 -27.44 -0.53 7.56
N GLY A 53 -26.43 -0.23 8.39
CA GLY A 53 -26.42 -0.54 9.82
C GLY A 53 -25.76 -1.87 10.19
N GLU A 54 -25.10 -2.56 9.24
CA GLU A 54 -24.34 -3.77 9.58
C GLU A 54 -23.11 -3.42 10.44
N ALA A 55 -22.85 -4.24 11.47
CA ALA A 55 -21.69 -4.06 12.31
C ALA A 55 -20.39 -4.25 11.51
N VAL A 56 -19.45 -3.31 11.65
CA VAL A 56 -18.13 -3.30 10.97
C VAL A 56 -17.37 -4.64 11.12
N ARG A 57 -17.56 -5.36 12.24
CA ARG A 57 -16.94 -6.68 12.47
C ARG A 57 -17.49 -7.77 11.54
N VAL A 58 -18.79 -7.73 11.24
CA VAL A 58 -19.46 -8.68 10.35
C VAL A 58 -19.01 -8.43 8.92
N VAL A 59 -19.06 -7.17 8.49
CA VAL A 59 -18.58 -6.75 7.16
C VAL A 59 -17.12 -7.12 6.95
N ALA A 60 -16.25 -6.86 7.95
CA ALA A 60 -14.82 -7.20 7.85
C ALA A 60 -14.58 -8.72 7.68
N ARG A 61 -15.36 -9.56 8.37
CA ARG A 61 -15.28 -11.02 8.25
C ARG A 61 -15.69 -11.49 6.86
N ALA A 62 -16.71 -10.89 6.26
CA ALA A 62 -17.16 -11.24 4.90
C ALA A 62 -16.04 -11.09 3.85
N TYR A 63 -15.13 -10.13 4.05
CA TYR A 63 -13.99 -9.89 3.15
C TYR A 63 -12.66 -10.46 3.66
N THR A 64 -12.66 -11.28 4.72
CA THR A 64 -11.42 -11.84 5.32
C THR A 64 -10.38 -10.77 5.69
N VAL A 65 -10.85 -9.59 6.12
CA VAL A 65 -9.98 -8.49 6.57
C VAL A 65 -10.21 -8.21 8.04
N THR A 66 -9.21 -7.62 8.70
CA THR A 66 -9.42 -7.15 10.08
C THR A 66 -10.31 -5.90 10.08
N PRO A 67 -11.10 -5.65 11.15
CA PRO A 67 -11.87 -4.40 11.27
C PRO A 67 -11.00 -3.14 11.20
N LYS A 68 -9.73 -3.25 11.64
CA LYS A 68 -8.72 -2.18 11.50
C LYS A 68 -8.38 -1.93 10.04
N THR A 69 -8.13 -2.98 9.27
CA THR A 69 -7.89 -2.87 7.82
C THR A 69 -9.11 -2.26 7.13
N LEU A 70 -10.32 -2.74 7.41
CA LEU A 70 -11.55 -2.22 6.80
C LEU A 70 -11.69 -0.71 7.01
N ARG A 71 -11.61 -0.23 8.26
CA ARG A 71 -11.66 1.22 8.57
C ARG A 71 -10.55 2.01 7.89
N ALA A 72 -9.32 1.51 7.94
CA ALA A 72 -8.17 2.20 7.34
C ALA A 72 -8.23 2.27 5.81
N THR A 73 -8.92 1.31 5.17
CA THR A 73 -9.09 1.30 3.71
C THR A 73 -10.21 2.25 3.30
N LEU A 74 -11.34 2.23 4.01
CA LEU A 74 -12.47 3.15 3.79
C LEU A 74 -12.13 4.62 4.07
N ALA A 75 -11.21 4.90 5.01
CA ALA A 75 -10.74 6.26 5.28
C ALA A 75 -9.79 6.82 4.21
N ARG A 76 -9.06 5.95 3.49
CA ARG A 76 -8.17 6.36 2.38
C ARG A 76 -8.93 6.57 1.08
N GLN A 77 -10.06 5.90 0.92
CA GLN A 77 -11.00 6.12 -0.17
C GLN A 77 -11.82 7.39 0.13
N LYS A 78 -11.22 8.55 -0.10
CA LYS A 78 -12.01 9.77 -0.33
C LYS A 78 -12.66 9.68 -1.73
N PRO A 79 -13.85 10.27 -1.92
CA PRO A 79 -14.52 10.32 -3.22
C PRO A 79 -13.66 11.04 -4.28
#